data_AF-X1CCW8-F1
#
_entry.id   AF-X1CCW8-F1
#
_cell.length_a   1.000
_cell.length_b   1.000
_cell.length_c   1.000
_cell.angle_alpha   90.00
_cell.angle_beta   90.00
_cell.angle_gamma   90.00
#
_symmetry.space_group_name_H-M   'P 1'
#
loop_
_entity.id
_entity.type
_entity.pdbx_description
1 polymer ?
#
loop_
_entity_poly.entity_id
_entity_poly.type
_entity_poly.pdbx_seq_one_letter_code
_entity_poly.pdbx_strand_id
1 'polypeptide(L)'
;FPQDPDGVIRRAPLAVYFSSAGQVYPSLSMAAVMDILDLPPDGLAYDFDRMRLRLTDRQGHQVRDIPIDPQGRLWVNYYGSHRTFRYIPYAWITPEMLPAEYFRGKILLIGSTLPGLMDLRNTPVQEAFPGVEIHANVIMSILMNEFVRPVSKANMLLIVVILGLVLGAILVWFKALVSLLITAAFVGGWMLFAYARFLGGLEVFEMVRPIISFGGTFLSVNLYQFLVLEKDKRFLRKTFSTYISPELIEQMVDSKIEPQLGGESGVRTAYFTDIQSFSSFS
;
A
#
# COMPACT_ATOMS: atom_id res chain seq x y z
N PHE A 1 13.68 -20.54 -3.92
CA PHE A 1 12.47 -19.77 -3.61
C PHE A 1 12.00 -19.00 -4.84
N PRO A 2 10.70 -18.93 -5.12
CA PRO A 2 10.17 -18.12 -6.22
C PRO A 2 10.38 -16.64 -5.92
N GLN A 3 10.84 -15.88 -6.91
CA GLN A 3 10.99 -14.43 -6.84
C GLN A 3 9.68 -13.77 -7.27
N ASP A 4 9.35 -12.64 -6.64
CA ASP A 4 8.34 -11.74 -7.16
C ASP A 4 8.85 -11.03 -8.44
N PRO A 5 7.99 -10.37 -9.23
CA PRO A 5 8.40 -9.69 -10.46
C PRO A 5 9.51 -8.63 -10.30
N ASP A 6 9.69 -8.11 -9.08
CA ASP A 6 10.75 -7.17 -8.71
C ASP A 6 12.04 -7.85 -8.24
N GLY A 7 12.12 -9.18 -8.31
CA GLY A 7 13.29 -9.97 -7.91
C GLY A 7 13.41 -10.24 -6.41
N VAL A 8 12.50 -9.71 -5.59
CA VAL A 8 12.52 -9.85 -4.13
C VAL A 8 11.76 -11.11 -3.71
N ILE A 9 12.30 -11.86 -2.76
CA ILE A 9 11.66 -13.07 -2.23
C ILE A 9 10.81 -12.71 -1.02
N ARG A 10 9.49 -12.71 -1.20
CA ARG A 10 8.51 -12.50 -0.11
C ARG A 10 7.71 -13.75 0.25
N ARG A 11 7.75 -14.77 -0.61
CA ARG A 11 6.93 -15.97 -0.52
C ARG A 11 7.74 -17.24 -0.57
N ALA A 12 7.34 -18.22 0.22
CA ALA A 12 7.95 -19.54 0.27
C ALA A 12 6.92 -20.63 -0.08
N PRO A 13 7.27 -21.58 -0.99
CA PRO A 13 6.41 -22.72 -1.25
C PRO A 13 6.42 -23.65 -0.03
N LEU A 14 5.23 -24.10 0.39
CA LEU A 14 5.09 -25.10 1.45
C LEU A 14 5.04 -26.52 0.86
N ALA A 15 4.43 -26.67 -0.31
CA ALA A 15 4.48 -27.89 -1.10
C ALA A 15 4.60 -27.54 -2.58
N VAL A 16 5.06 -28.51 -3.37
CA VAL A 16 5.22 -28.40 -4.81
C VAL A 16 4.49 -29.57 -5.46
N TYR A 17 3.57 -29.27 -6.37
CA TYR A 17 2.90 -30.27 -7.18
C TYR A 17 3.74 -30.59 -8.41
N PHE A 18 4.08 -31.87 -8.59
CA PHE A 18 4.78 -32.37 -9.78
C PHE A 18 3.78 -33.02 -10.73
N SER A 19 3.40 -32.28 -11.77
CA SER A 19 2.40 -32.69 -12.76
C SER A 19 2.73 -34.00 -13.49
N SER A 20 4.02 -34.30 -13.69
CA SER A 20 4.48 -35.52 -14.36
C SER A 20 4.32 -36.78 -13.50
N ALA A 21 4.46 -36.64 -12.18
CA ALA A 21 4.32 -37.74 -11.22
C ALA A 21 2.92 -37.81 -10.61
N GLY A 22 2.09 -36.77 -10.78
CA GLY A 22 0.79 -36.63 -10.14
C GLY A 22 0.87 -36.55 -8.62
N GLN A 23 2.00 -36.10 -8.07
CA GLN A 23 2.29 -36.14 -6.63
C GLN A 23 2.66 -34.76 -6.08
N VAL A 24 2.30 -34.52 -4.82
CA VAL A 24 2.64 -33.32 -4.06
C VAL A 24 3.80 -33.64 -3.13
N TYR A 25 4.85 -32.83 -3.17
CA TYR A 25 6.01 -32.97 -2.31
C TYR A 25 6.14 -31.76 -1.38
N PRO A 26 6.33 -31.95 -0.06
CA PRO A 26 6.60 -30.85 0.84
C PRO A 26 7.93 -30.17 0.48
N SER A 27 8.02 -28.86 0.65
CA SER A 27 9.31 -28.16 0.56
C SER A 27 10.23 -28.57 1.71
N LEU A 28 11.54 -28.31 1.59
CA LEU A 28 12.50 -28.62 2.66
C LEU A 28 12.07 -28.08 4.03
N SER A 29 11.61 -26.83 4.08
CA SER A 29 11.09 -26.23 5.31
C SER A 29 9.85 -26.95 5.83
N MET A 30 8.94 -27.34 4.93
CA MET A 30 7.71 -28.01 5.33
C MET A 30 7.96 -29.44 5.78
N ALA A 31 8.86 -30.18 5.13
CA ALA A 31 9.27 -31.51 5.54
C ALA A 31 9.90 -31.49 6.95
N ALA A 32 10.75 -30.49 7.24
CA ALA A 32 11.30 -30.30 8.58
C ALA A 32 10.19 -30.00 9.60
N VAL A 33 9.23 -29.15 9.27
CA VAL A 33 8.07 -28.85 10.15
C VAL A 33 7.21 -30.09 10.39
N MET A 34 6.97 -30.90 9.37
CA MET A 34 6.22 -32.16 9.50
C MET A 34 6.90 -33.12 10.46
N ASP A 35 8.23 -33.25 10.39
CA ASP A 35 9.00 -34.05 11.33
C ASP A 35 8.94 -33.48 12.77
N ILE A 36 9.17 -32.17 12.92
CA ILE A 36 9.16 -31.49 14.22
C ILE A 36 7.79 -31.56 14.93
N LEU A 37 6.70 -31.45 14.17
CA LEU A 37 5.33 -31.46 14.69
C LEU A 37 4.65 -32.85 14.62
N ASP A 38 5.40 -33.90 14.26
CA ASP A 38 4.90 -35.28 14.06
C ASP A 38 3.63 -35.35 13.18
N LEU A 39 3.67 -34.67 12.03
CA LEU A 39 2.57 -34.67 11.06
C LEU A 39 2.68 -35.91 10.15
N PRO A 40 1.57 -36.61 9.86
CA PRO A 40 1.56 -37.68 8.89
C PRO A 40 1.72 -37.13 7.45
N PRO A 41 2.09 -37.97 6.46
CA PRO A 41 2.26 -37.54 5.07
C PRO A 41 1.02 -36.88 4.44
N ASP A 42 -0.18 -37.26 4.90
CA ASP A 42 -1.48 -36.73 4.50
C ASP A 42 -2.02 -35.62 5.44
N GLY A 43 -1.21 -35.19 6.41
CA GLY A 43 -1.57 -34.16 7.39
C GLY A 43 -1.65 -32.73 6.85
N LEU A 44 -1.52 -32.55 5.53
CA LEU A 44 -1.54 -31.25 4.83
C LEU A 44 -2.85 -31.07 4.05
N ALA A 45 -3.76 -30.24 4.57
CA ALA A 45 -5.03 -29.96 3.92
C ALA A 45 -5.09 -28.52 3.40
N TYR A 46 -4.97 -28.37 2.07
CA TYR A 46 -5.10 -27.08 1.39
C TYR A 46 -6.57 -26.72 1.16
N ASP A 47 -6.97 -25.53 1.61
CA ASP A 47 -8.26 -24.89 1.35
C ASP A 47 -8.01 -23.60 0.56
N PHE A 48 -8.08 -23.70 -0.77
CA PHE A 48 -7.86 -22.56 -1.67
C PHE A 48 -9.04 -21.57 -1.69
N ASP A 49 -10.23 -21.97 -1.25
CA ASP A 49 -11.38 -21.07 -1.15
C ASP A 49 -11.20 -20.09 0.02
N ARG A 50 -10.67 -20.59 1.13
CA ARG A 50 -10.36 -19.79 2.33
C ARG A 50 -8.92 -19.30 2.40
N MET A 51 -8.10 -19.67 1.41
CA MET A 51 -6.69 -19.29 1.35
C MET A 51 -5.91 -19.77 2.58
N ARG A 52 -6.13 -21.02 2.99
CA ARG A 52 -5.56 -21.62 4.21
C ARG A 52 -4.97 -22.99 3.97
N LEU A 53 -3.92 -23.32 4.71
CA LEU A 53 -3.36 -24.67 4.83
C LEU A 53 -3.51 -25.11 6.28
N ARG A 54 -4.32 -26.15 6.50
CA ARG A 54 -4.48 -26.78 7.81
C ARG A 54 -3.47 -27.91 7.98
N LEU A 55 -2.76 -27.88 9.10
CA LEU A 55 -1.87 -28.96 9.53
C LEU A 55 -2.57 -29.80 10.58
N THR A 56 -2.62 -31.11 10.38
CA THR A 56 -3.26 -32.07 11.29
C THR A 56 -2.23 -33.09 11.76
N ASP A 57 -2.20 -33.37 13.06
CA ASP A 57 -1.34 -34.41 13.63
C ASP A 57 -1.86 -35.83 13.34
N ARG A 58 -1.11 -36.85 13.76
CA ARG A 58 -1.52 -38.27 13.63
C ARG A 58 -2.78 -38.62 14.43
N GLN A 59 -3.19 -37.78 15.38
CA GLN A 59 -4.38 -37.98 16.22
C GLN A 59 -5.62 -37.30 15.63
N GLY A 60 -5.48 -36.56 14.54
CA GLY A 60 -6.57 -35.81 13.90
C GLY A 60 -6.79 -34.41 14.48
N HIS A 61 -5.92 -33.93 15.38
CA HIS A 61 -6.02 -32.59 15.92
C HIS A 61 -5.38 -31.56 14.98
N GLN A 62 -6.05 -30.42 14.84
CA GLN A 62 -5.49 -29.30 14.10
C GLN A 62 -4.35 -28.65 14.89
N VAL A 63 -3.13 -28.71 14.35
CA VAL A 63 -1.91 -28.17 14.97
C VAL A 63 -1.67 -26.73 14.55
N ARG A 64 -1.85 -26.40 13.26
CA ARG A 64 -1.64 -25.06 12.70
C ARG A 64 -2.65 -24.73 11.60
N ASP A 65 -2.87 -23.44 11.42
CA ASP A 65 -3.65 -22.86 10.31
C ASP A 65 -2.81 -21.76 9.64
N ILE A 66 -2.27 -22.08 8.46
CA ILE A 66 -1.30 -21.23 7.77
C ILE A 66 -2.03 -20.46 6.65
N PRO A 67 -2.01 -19.12 6.64
CA PRO A 67 -2.52 -18.36 5.51
C PRO A 67 -1.61 -18.57 4.28
N ILE A 68 -2.22 -18.85 3.14
CA ILE A 68 -1.52 -19.11 1.87
C ILE A 68 -1.96 -18.14 0.78
N ASP A 69 -1.13 -17.96 -0.23
CA ASP A 69 -1.47 -17.25 -1.45
C ASP A 69 -2.17 -18.17 -2.47
N PRO A 70 -2.64 -17.66 -3.63
CA PRO A 70 -3.40 -18.48 -4.59
C PRO A 70 -2.59 -19.59 -5.23
N GLN A 71 -1.27 -19.62 -5.00
CA GLN A 71 -0.35 -20.65 -5.45
C GLN A 71 0.07 -21.59 -4.29
N GLY A 72 -0.57 -21.49 -3.12
CA GLY A 72 -0.26 -22.35 -1.96
C GLY A 72 1.02 -21.97 -1.23
N ARG A 73 1.50 -20.73 -1.39
CA ARG A 73 2.75 -20.24 -0.79
C ARG A 73 2.48 -19.43 0.48
N LEU A 74 3.38 -19.54 1.45
CA LEU A 74 3.38 -18.72 2.66
C LEU A 74 4.05 -17.37 2.40
N TRP A 75 3.51 -16.29 2.99
CA TRP A 75 4.24 -15.03 3.13
C TRP A 75 5.26 -15.12 4.26
N VAL A 76 6.54 -14.94 3.93
CA VAL A 76 7.64 -15.12 4.88
C VAL A 76 7.64 -13.96 5.88
N ASN A 77 7.52 -14.28 7.17
CA ASN A 77 7.81 -13.32 8.24
C ASN A 77 9.33 -13.27 8.44
N TYR A 78 9.97 -12.17 8.04
CA TYR A 78 11.39 -11.97 8.26
C TYR A 78 11.60 -11.34 9.64
N TYR A 79 12.13 -12.12 10.58
CA TYR A 79 12.34 -11.68 11.97
C TYR A 79 13.46 -10.64 12.11
N GLY A 80 14.27 -10.44 11.06
CA GLY A 80 15.31 -9.41 11.02
C GLY A 80 16.26 -9.58 9.83
N SER A 81 17.32 -8.77 9.81
CA SER A 81 18.41 -8.88 8.83
C SER A 81 19.30 -10.10 9.08
N HIS A 82 20.32 -10.29 8.25
CA HIS A 82 21.24 -11.41 8.39
C HIS A 82 21.81 -11.53 9.82
N ARG A 83 21.88 -12.78 10.33
CA ARG A 83 22.31 -13.15 11.69
C ARG A 83 21.28 -12.86 12.79
N THR A 84 20.00 -12.86 12.43
CA THR A 84 18.93 -12.89 13.44
C THR A 84 18.93 -14.23 14.19
N PHE A 85 19.24 -15.31 13.49
CA PHE A 85 19.44 -16.64 14.08
C PHE A 85 20.90 -16.88 14.45
N ARG A 86 21.16 -17.85 15.34
CA ARG A 86 22.54 -18.19 15.76
C ARG A 86 23.29 -18.89 14.62
N TYR A 87 24.40 -18.29 14.19
CA TYR A 87 25.33 -18.88 13.23
C TYR A 87 26.49 -19.59 13.94
N ILE A 88 26.84 -20.75 13.45
CA ILE A 88 28.02 -21.52 13.86
C ILE A 88 28.78 -21.89 12.59
N PRO A 89 30.06 -21.50 12.44
CA PRO A 89 30.89 -21.99 11.35
C PRO A 89 30.95 -23.51 11.36
N TYR A 90 30.69 -24.15 10.22
CA TYR A 90 30.67 -25.62 10.14
C TYR A 90 31.98 -26.25 10.63
N ALA A 91 33.12 -25.59 10.38
CA ALA A 91 34.44 -26.03 10.83
C ALA A 91 34.62 -26.09 12.37
N TRP A 92 33.73 -25.45 13.14
CA TRP A 92 33.77 -25.50 14.61
C TRP A 92 32.93 -26.63 15.20
N ILE A 93 32.21 -27.39 14.37
CA ILE A 93 31.41 -28.53 14.80
C ILE A 93 32.34 -29.73 14.94
N THR A 94 33.04 -29.80 16.07
CA THR A 94 33.82 -30.97 16.50
C THR A 94 33.33 -31.46 17.87
N PRO A 95 33.50 -32.76 18.20
CA PRO A 95 33.08 -33.29 19.50
C PRO A 95 33.71 -32.56 20.70
N GLU A 96 34.92 -32.02 20.56
CA GLU A 96 35.61 -31.29 21.62
C GLU A 96 35.06 -29.87 21.83
N MET A 97 34.69 -29.18 20.76
CA MET A 97 34.21 -27.79 20.82
C MET A 97 32.70 -27.68 21.04
N LEU A 98 31.92 -28.55 20.39
CA LEU A 98 30.46 -28.57 20.42
C LEU A 98 29.98 -30.02 20.55
N PRO A 99 29.86 -30.54 21.79
CA PRO A 99 29.43 -31.92 22.03
C PRO A 99 27.98 -32.12 21.57
N ALA A 100 27.59 -33.37 21.29
CA ALA A 100 26.28 -33.71 20.73
C ALA A 100 25.11 -33.18 21.60
N GLU A 101 25.30 -33.12 22.91
CA GLU A 101 24.33 -32.58 23.87
C GLU A 101 23.98 -31.12 23.60
N TYR A 102 24.91 -30.32 23.07
CA TYR A 102 24.66 -28.91 22.73
C TYR A 102 23.53 -28.76 21.71
N PHE A 103 23.37 -29.74 20.81
CA PHE A 103 22.39 -29.71 19.73
C PHE A 103 21.04 -30.32 20.12
N ARG A 104 20.92 -30.92 21.30
CA ARG A 104 19.69 -31.59 21.75
C ARG A 104 18.53 -30.59 21.81
N GLY A 105 17.41 -30.93 21.17
CA GLY A 105 16.21 -30.09 21.13
C GLY A 105 16.33 -28.82 20.28
N LYS A 106 17.39 -28.69 19.47
CA LYS A 106 17.58 -27.57 18.54
C LYS A 106 17.32 -28.02 17.11
N ILE A 107 16.87 -27.07 16.29
CA ILE A 107 16.73 -27.24 14.84
C ILE A 107 18.02 -26.72 14.20
N LEU A 108 18.72 -27.59 13.47
CA LEU A 108 19.94 -27.23 12.77
C LEU A 108 19.65 -27.10 11.29
N LEU A 109 20.03 -25.96 10.71
CA LEU A 109 20.00 -25.73 9.28
C LEU A 109 21.42 -25.51 8.79
N ILE A 110 21.83 -26.33 7.82
CA ILE A 110 23.16 -26.26 7.22
C ILE A 110 23.02 -25.58 5.86
N GLY A 111 23.77 -24.51 5.65
CA GLY A 111 23.75 -23.77 4.40
C GLY A 111 24.98 -22.91 4.22
N SER A 112 25.14 -22.39 3.01
CA SER A 112 26.28 -21.54 2.65
C SER A 112 25.94 -20.07 2.82
N THR A 113 26.90 -19.32 3.33
CA THR A 113 26.90 -17.84 3.31
C THR A 113 27.97 -17.28 2.38
N LEU A 114 28.64 -18.13 1.58
CA LEU A 114 29.70 -17.72 0.67
C LEU A 114 29.08 -17.21 -0.64
N PRO A 115 29.39 -15.96 -1.08
CA PRO A 115 28.81 -15.40 -2.29
C PRO A 115 29.01 -16.26 -3.54
N GLY A 116 30.18 -16.92 -3.66
CA GLY A 116 30.52 -17.77 -4.81
C GLY A 116 29.68 -19.05 -4.95
N LEU A 117 28.87 -19.40 -3.93
CA LEU A 117 27.96 -20.55 -3.99
C LEU A 117 26.53 -20.16 -4.42
N MET A 118 26.30 -18.88 -4.77
CA MET A 118 25.07 -18.38 -5.39
C MET A 118 23.76 -18.65 -4.60
N ASP A 119 23.86 -18.80 -3.27
CA ASP A 119 22.71 -18.97 -2.38
C ASP A 119 22.27 -17.67 -1.66
N LEU A 120 22.88 -16.53 -2.02
CA LEU A 120 22.43 -15.23 -1.55
C LEU A 120 21.21 -14.77 -2.36
N ARG A 121 20.21 -14.24 -1.67
CA ARG A 121 18.90 -13.87 -2.21
C ARG A 121 18.51 -12.46 -1.78
N ASN A 122 17.80 -11.75 -2.65
CA ASN A 122 17.21 -10.46 -2.32
C ASN A 122 15.91 -10.65 -1.53
N THR A 123 15.79 -9.95 -0.40
CA THR A 123 14.66 -10.03 0.53
C THR A 123 14.25 -8.63 0.97
N PRO A 124 13.03 -8.42 1.50
CA PRO A 124 12.59 -7.11 1.97
C PRO A 124 13.46 -6.49 3.06
N VAL A 125 14.26 -7.30 3.77
CA VAL A 125 15.11 -6.86 4.89
C VAL A 125 16.57 -6.65 4.47
N GLN A 126 17.04 -7.28 3.38
CA GLN A 126 18.43 -7.22 2.93
C GLN A 126 18.59 -7.74 1.49
N GLU A 127 19.43 -7.07 0.70
CA GLU A 127 19.70 -7.43 -0.71
C GLU A 127 20.49 -8.75 -0.88
N ALA A 128 21.42 -9.01 0.03
CA ALA A 128 22.26 -10.20 0.03
C ALA A 128 21.99 -11.03 1.30
N PHE A 129 20.90 -11.79 1.29
CA PHE A 129 20.43 -12.59 2.42
C PHE A 129 20.65 -14.09 2.19
N PRO A 130 21.22 -14.86 3.13
CA PRO A 130 21.44 -16.30 2.93
C PRO A 130 20.14 -17.09 2.74
N GLY A 131 20.07 -17.92 1.71
CA GLY A 131 18.88 -18.75 1.40
C GLY A 131 18.48 -19.67 2.55
N VAL A 132 19.45 -20.22 3.27
CA VAL A 132 19.23 -21.03 4.49
C VAL A 132 18.47 -20.27 5.59
N GLU A 133 18.66 -18.95 5.70
CA GLU A 133 17.97 -18.14 6.71
C GLU A 133 16.51 -17.90 6.31
N ILE A 134 16.17 -17.95 5.01
CA ILE A 134 14.77 -17.94 4.56
C ILE A 134 14.06 -19.20 5.05
N HIS A 135 14.71 -20.37 4.97
CA HIS A 135 14.17 -21.61 5.53
C HIS A 135 13.95 -21.50 7.04
N ALA A 136 14.89 -20.89 7.77
CA ALA A 136 14.77 -20.63 9.21
C ALA A 136 13.55 -19.77 9.54
N ASN A 137 13.36 -18.66 8.81
CA ASN A 137 12.20 -17.77 8.98
C ASN A 137 10.87 -18.50 8.73
N VAL A 138 10.78 -19.33 7.69
CA VAL A 138 9.57 -20.13 7.39
C VAL A 138 9.26 -21.11 8.51
N ILE A 139 10.25 -21.89 8.96
CA ILE A 139 10.07 -22.87 10.03
C ILE A 139 9.66 -22.14 11.32
N MET A 140 10.37 -21.08 11.69
CA MET A 140 10.08 -20.27 12.87
C MET A 140 8.67 -19.68 12.84
N SER A 141 8.23 -19.14 11.70
CA SER A 141 6.86 -18.63 11.49
C SER A 141 5.80 -19.68 11.78
N ILE A 142 6.00 -20.91 11.27
CA ILE A 142 5.04 -22.01 11.48
C ILE A 142 5.05 -22.49 12.94
N LEU A 143 6.22 -22.60 13.55
CA LEU A 143 6.35 -23.02 14.95
C LEU A 143 5.75 -22.00 15.92
N MET A 144 5.99 -20.71 15.70
CA MET A 144 5.47 -19.60 16.52
C MET A 144 4.02 -19.22 16.19
N ASN A 145 3.45 -19.77 15.11
CA ASN A 145 2.12 -19.42 14.62
C ASN A 145 1.98 -17.92 14.27
N GLU A 146 3.07 -17.34 13.78
CA GLU A 146 3.17 -15.94 13.38
C GLU A 146 3.26 -15.84 11.87
N PHE A 147 2.21 -15.30 11.25
CA PHE A 147 2.11 -15.27 9.79
C PHE A 147 1.79 -13.88 9.28
N VAL A 148 2.50 -13.49 8.22
CA VAL A 148 2.21 -12.27 7.47
C VAL A 148 0.91 -12.45 6.69
N ARG A 149 -0.04 -11.54 6.90
CA ARG A 149 -1.39 -11.60 6.33
C ARG A 149 -1.67 -10.35 5.50
N PRO A 150 -1.51 -10.42 4.16
CA PRO A 150 -1.93 -9.33 3.32
C PRO A 150 -3.45 -9.22 3.30
N VAL A 151 -3.94 -8.00 3.34
CA VAL A 151 -5.37 -7.72 3.18
C VAL A 151 -5.81 -8.14 1.77
N SER A 152 -7.00 -8.73 1.67
CA SER A 152 -7.53 -9.18 0.37
C SER A 152 -7.66 -8.00 -0.60
N LYS A 153 -7.44 -8.24 -1.89
CA LYS A 153 -7.53 -7.19 -2.92
C LYS A 153 -8.91 -6.50 -2.93
N ALA A 154 -9.97 -7.25 -2.67
CA ALA A 154 -11.34 -6.72 -2.60
C ALA A 154 -11.53 -5.79 -1.39
N ASN A 155 -11.09 -6.20 -0.20
CA ASN A 155 -11.17 -5.36 1.00
C ASN A 155 -10.31 -4.10 0.83
N MET A 156 -9.12 -4.25 0.25
CA MET A 156 -8.24 -3.13 -0.04
C MET A 156 -8.88 -2.12 -1.00
N LEU A 157 -9.52 -2.59 -2.07
CA LEU A 157 -10.26 -1.74 -3.00
C LEU A 157 -11.39 -0.98 -2.30
N LEU A 158 -12.17 -1.68 -1.46
CA LEU A 158 -13.25 -1.08 -0.70
C LEU A 158 -12.74 0.02 0.24
N ILE A 159 -11.65 -0.25 0.96
CA ILE A 159 -10.99 0.73 1.85
C ILE A 159 -10.53 1.95 1.06
N VAL A 160 -9.89 1.77 -0.09
CA VAL A 160 -9.42 2.88 -0.95
C VAL A 160 -10.60 3.74 -1.40
N VAL A 161 -11.69 3.13 -1.87
CA VAL A 161 -12.89 3.85 -2.30
C VAL A 161 -13.51 4.65 -1.14
N ILE A 162 -13.69 4.02 0.01
CA ILE A 162 -14.28 4.67 1.19
C ILE A 162 -13.41 5.84 1.65
N LEU A 163 -12.11 5.62 1.82
CA LEU A 163 -11.20 6.68 2.28
C LEU A 163 -11.08 7.81 1.25
N GLY A 164 -11.08 7.50 -0.05
CA GLY A 164 -11.10 8.49 -1.13
C GLY A 164 -12.38 9.33 -1.12
N LEU A 165 -13.54 8.73 -0.89
CA LEU A 165 -14.81 9.45 -0.77
C LEU A 165 -14.86 10.32 0.49
N VAL A 166 -14.42 9.80 1.63
CA VAL A 166 -14.34 10.56 2.89
C VAL A 166 -13.41 11.76 2.73
N LEU A 167 -12.22 11.55 2.18
CA LEU A 167 -11.28 12.63 1.90
C LEU A 167 -11.92 13.66 0.96
N GLY A 168 -12.49 13.22 -0.16
CA GLY A 168 -13.12 14.11 -1.15
C GLY A 168 -14.23 14.96 -0.54
N ALA A 169 -15.12 14.35 0.26
CA ALA A 169 -16.20 15.04 0.95
C ALA A 169 -15.68 16.11 1.93
N ILE A 170 -14.56 15.86 2.60
CA ILE A 170 -13.90 16.85 3.47
C ILE A 170 -13.30 17.98 2.63
N LEU A 171 -12.56 17.67 1.56
CA LEU A 171 -11.82 18.66 0.77
C LEU A 171 -12.72 19.69 0.07
N VAL A 172 -13.98 19.36 -0.22
CA VAL A 172 -14.93 20.30 -0.87
C VAL A 172 -15.15 21.58 -0.05
N TRP A 173 -14.99 21.52 1.27
CA TRP A 173 -15.24 22.64 2.19
C TRP A 173 -14.03 23.55 2.39
N PHE A 174 -12.85 23.17 1.91
CA PHE A 174 -11.60 23.86 2.20
C PHE A 174 -10.93 24.40 0.94
N LYS A 175 -10.17 25.49 1.12
CA LYS A 175 -9.31 26.07 0.07
C LYS A 175 -8.07 25.19 -0.14
N ALA A 176 -7.45 25.30 -1.32
CA ALA A 176 -6.34 24.45 -1.76
C ALA A 176 -5.21 24.23 -0.75
N LEU A 177 -4.77 25.28 -0.05
CA LEU A 177 -3.68 25.15 0.93
C LEU A 177 -4.07 24.28 2.14
N VAL A 178 -5.29 24.46 2.66
CA VAL A 178 -5.80 23.64 3.77
C VAL A 178 -6.08 22.22 3.29
N SER A 179 -6.62 22.07 2.09
CA SER A 179 -6.84 20.76 1.45
C SER A 179 -5.54 19.97 1.27
N LEU A 180 -4.41 20.64 0.99
CA LEU A 180 -3.11 20.00 0.92
C LEU A 180 -2.66 19.46 2.29
N LEU A 181 -2.81 20.25 3.36
CA LEU A 181 -2.46 19.84 4.72
C LEU A 181 -3.33 18.66 5.19
N ILE A 182 -4.63 18.69 4.90
CA ILE A 182 -5.55 17.58 5.21
C ILE A 182 -5.13 16.30 4.45
N THR A 183 -4.80 16.44 3.16
CA THR A 183 -4.34 15.30 2.34
C THR A 183 -3.03 14.72 2.88
N ALA A 184 -2.08 15.57 3.27
CA ALA A 184 -0.83 15.15 3.89
C ALA A 184 -1.08 14.43 5.24
N ALA A 185 -2.01 14.91 6.05
CA ALA A 185 -2.41 14.26 7.29
C ALA A 185 -3.06 12.89 7.04
N PHE A 186 -3.88 12.74 5.99
CA PHE A 186 -4.43 11.44 5.57
C PHE A 186 -3.35 10.47 5.13
N VAL A 187 -2.37 10.92 4.34
CA VAL A 187 -1.21 10.09 3.95
C VAL A 187 -0.42 9.64 5.18
N GLY A 188 -0.06 10.58 6.07
CA GLY A 188 0.68 10.28 7.30
C GLY A 188 -0.09 9.34 8.24
N GLY A 189 -1.39 9.59 8.41
CA GLY A 189 -2.28 8.74 9.21
C GLY A 189 -2.41 7.33 8.64
N TRP A 190 -2.52 7.19 7.32
CA TRP A 190 -2.56 5.88 6.66
C TRP A 190 -1.24 5.13 6.81
N MET A 191 -0.10 5.81 6.62
CA MET A 191 1.21 5.19 6.80
C MET A 191 1.41 4.72 8.25
N LEU A 192 1.06 5.55 9.23
CA LEU A 192 1.13 5.19 10.65
C LEU A 192 0.21 4.01 10.98
N PHE A 193 -1.02 4.02 10.46
CA PHE A 193 -1.96 2.92 10.63
C PHE A 193 -1.42 1.61 10.04
N ALA A 194 -0.98 1.62 8.77
CA ALA A 194 -0.45 0.44 8.11
C ALA A 194 0.79 -0.13 8.85
N TYR A 195 1.68 0.75 9.31
CA TYR A 195 2.85 0.37 10.08
C TYR A 195 2.49 -0.24 11.44
N ALA A 196 1.55 0.37 12.17
CA ALA A 196 1.08 -0.15 13.45
C ALA A 196 0.38 -1.51 13.32
N ARG A 197 -0.41 -1.72 12.26
CA ARG A 197 -1.05 -3.03 11.97
C ARG A 197 -0.03 -4.10 11.63
N PHE A 198 1.04 -3.75 10.92
CA PHE A 198 2.12 -4.68 10.64
C PHE A 198 2.87 -5.10 11.90
N LEU A 199 3.30 -4.15 12.73
CA LEU A 199 4.04 -4.47 13.97
C LEU A 199 3.18 -5.18 15.02
N GLY A 200 1.89 -4.84 15.13
CA GLY A 200 1.01 -5.40 16.16
C GLY A 200 0.37 -6.74 15.79
N GLY A 201 0.25 -7.06 14.51
CA GLY A 201 -0.49 -8.25 14.06
C GLY A 201 -0.07 -8.86 12.73
N LEU A 202 1.06 -8.41 12.15
CA LEU A 202 1.60 -8.87 10.86
C LEU A 202 0.61 -8.71 9.69
N GLU A 203 -0.32 -7.78 9.81
CA GLU A 203 -1.27 -7.44 8.75
C GLU A 203 -0.64 -6.44 7.78
N VAL A 204 -0.59 -6.80 6.50
CA VAL A 204 0.01 -5.97 5.47
C VAL A 204 -1.08 -5.21 4.72
N PHE A 205 -1.14 -3.90 4.98
CA PHE A 205 -1.92 -2.94 4.23
C PHE A 205 -1.05 -2.31 3.14
N GLU A 206 -1.58 -2.19 1.92
CA GLU A 206 -0.83 -1.59 0.83
C GLU A 206 -0.70 -0.07 1.02
N MET A 207 0.50 0.47 0.78
CA MET A 207 0.74 1.92 0.90
C MET A 207 0.45 2.66 -0.41
N VAL A 208 0.82 2.04 -1.55
CA VAL A 208 0.86 2.73 -2.84
C VAL A 208 -0.53 3.14 -3.34
N ARG A 209 -1.50 2.21 -3.40
CA ARG A 209 -2.83 2.51 -3.97
C ARG A 209 -3.59 3.58 -3.17
N PRO A 210 -3.65 3.54 -1.82
CA PRO A 210 -4.27 4.61 -1.04
C PRO A 210 -3.60 5.97 -1.24
N ILE A 211 -2.27 6.03 -1.24
CA ILE A 211 -1.54 7.30 -1.42
C ILE A 211 -1.82 7.90 -2.80
N ILE A 212 -1.80 7.08 -3.86
CA ILE A 212 -2.18 7.52 -5.21
C ILE A 212 -3.64 7.99 -5.23
N SER A 213 -4.54 7.26 -4.56
CA SER A 213 -5.95 7.65 -4.46
C SER A 213 -6.11 8.99 -3.75
N PHE A 214 -5.39 9.24 -2.65
CA PHE A 214 -5.47 10.51 -1.93
C PHE A 214 -4.95 11.68 -2.76
N GLY A 215 -3.81 11.49 -3.44
CA GLY A 215 -3.29 12.48 -4.38
C GLY A 215 -4.24 12.74 -5.54
N GLY A 216 -4.83 11.69 -6.10
CA GLY A 216 -5.85 11.77 -7.15
C GLY A 216 -7.08 12.55 -6.70
N THR A 217 -7.66 12.20 -5.54
CA THR A 217 -8.80 12.90 -4.95
C THR A 217 -8.48 14.37 -4.70
N PHE A 218 -7.31 14.68 -4.14
CA PHE A 218 -6.86 16.06 -3.92
C PHE A 218 -6.82 16.85 -5.23
N LEU A 219 -6.17 16.30 -6.27
CA LEU A 219 -6.08 16.95 -7.57
C LEU A 219 -7.47 17.13 -8.21
N SER A 220 -8.30 16.10 -8.20
CA SER A 220 -9.64 16.15 -8.79
C SER A 220 -10.55 17.19 -8.13
N VAL A 221 -10.60 17.24 -6.79
CA VAL A 221 -11.44 18.19 -6.06
C VAL A 221 -10.95 19.62 -6.27
N ASN A 222 -9.65 19.87 -6.18
CA ASN A 222 -9.09 21.21 -6.37
C ASN A 222 -9.24 21.70 -7.81
N LEU A 223 -9.03 20.82 -8.79
CA LEU A 223 -9.26 21.15 -10.20
C LEU A 223 -10.73 21.49 -10.45
N TYR A 224 -11.66 20.72 -9.89
CA TYR A 224 -13.09 21.01 -9.98
C TYR A 224 -13.43 22.38 -9.38
N GLN A 225 -12.99 22.65 -8.14
CA GLN A 225 -13.21 23.95 -7.49
C GLN A 225 -12.62 25.10 -8.31
N PHE A 226 -11.41 24.94 -8.84
CA PHE A 226 -10.77 25.95 -9.68
C PHE A 226 -11.58 26.24 -10.95
N LEU A 227 -12.03 25.20 -11.67
CA LEU A 227 -12.82 25.36 -12.89
C LEU A 227 -14.19 26.01 -12.63
N VAL A 228 -14.85 25.63 -11.52
CA VAL A 228 -16.11 26.26 -11.10
C VAL A 228 -15.91 27.73 -10.76
N LEU A 229 -14.86 28.05 -9.97
CA LEU A 229 -14.53 29.43 -9.63
C LEU A 229 -14.22 30.28 -10.87
N GLU A 230 -13.52 29.74 -11.88
CA GLU A 230 -13.30 30.45 -13.13
C GLU A 230 -14.60 30.68 -13.91
N LYS A 231 -15.49 29.68 -13.96
CA LYS A 231 -16.78 29.80 -14.64
C LYS A 231 -17.63 30.90 -14.01
N ASP A 232 -17.69 30.95 -12.68
CA ASP A 232 -18.46 31.97 -11.95
C ASP A 232 -17.88 33.37 -12.19
N LYS A 233 -16.55 33.52 -12.20
CA LYS A 233 -15.89 34.78 -12.57
C LYS A 233 -16.21 35.24 -13.99
N ARG A 234 -16.17 34.32 -14.97
CA ARG A 234 -16.50 34.64 -16.38
C ARG A 234 -17.96 35.02 -16.53
N PHE A 235 -18.87 34.32 -15.85
CA PHE A 235 -20.30 34.64 -15.84
C PHE A 235 -20.55 36.05 -15.31
N LEU A 236 -20.00 36.40 -14.15
CA LEU A 236 -20.12 37.73 -13.57
C LEU A 236 -19.55 38.81 -14.51
N ARG A 237 -18.33 38.62 -15.04
CA ARG A 237 -17.71 39.59 -15.98
C ARG A 237 -18.58 39.81 -17.21
N LYS A 238 -19.15 38.74 -17.79
CA LYS A 238 -20.04 38.83 -18.95
C LYS A 238 -21.32 39.59 -18.63
N THR A 239 -21.98 39.30 -17.50
CA THR A 239 -23.21 39.99 -17.10
C THR A 239 -22.98 41.48 -16.84
N PHE A 240 -21.90 41.85 -16.14
CA PHE A 240 -21.60 43.27 -15.89
C PHE A 240 -21.19 44.03 -17.16
N SER A 241 -20.57 43.37 -18.14
CA SER A 241 -20.19 44.00 -19.42
C SER A 241 -21.39 44.49 -20.24
N THR A 242 -22.60 44.02 -19.94
CA THR A 242 -23.84 44.52 -20.56
C THR A 242 -24.30 45.86 -19.98
N TYR A 243 -23.85 46.23 -18.78
CA TYR A 243 -24.28 47.44 -18.07
C TYR A 243 -23.17 48.49 -17.93
N ILE A 244 -21.90 48.05 -17.98
CA ILE A 244 -20.73 48.88 -17.72
C ILE A 244 -19.67 48.57 -18.78
N SER A 245 -18.92 49.57 -19.23
CA SER A 245 -17.89 49.36 -20.25
C SER A 245 -16.80 48.39 -19.74
N PRO A 246 -16.18 47.61 -20.64
CA PRO A 246 -15.13 46.67 -20.27
C PRO A 246 -13.95 47.33 -19.54
N GLU A 247 -13.59 48.57 -19.90
CA GLU A 247 -12.49 49.30 -19.25
C GLU A 247 -12.81 49.62 -17.78
N LEU A 248 -14.06 49.96 -17.48
CA LEU A 248 -14.50 50.22 -16.11
C LEU A 248 -14.47 48.94 -15.25
N ILE A 249 -14.85 47.79 -15.83
CA ILE A 249 -14.78 46.50 -15.11
C ILE A 249 -13.33 46.13 -14.80
N GLU A 250 -12.40 46.35 -15.73
CA GLU A 250 -10.97 46.15 -15.47
C GLU A 250 -10.45 47.10 -14.39
N GLN A 251 -10.81 48.39 -14.45
CA GLN A 251 -10.48 49.34 -13.38
C GLN A 251 -11.03 48.91 -12.02
N MET A 252 -12.25 48.36 -11.96
CA MET A 252 -12.84 47.87 -10.72
C MET A 252 -12.10 46.65 -10.16
N VAL A 253 -11.70 45.71 -11.02
CA VAL A 253 -10.94 44.52 -10.62
C VAL A 253 -9.54 44.89 -10.14
N ASP A 254 -8.86 45.81 -10.83
CA ASP A 254 -7.50 46.25 -10.48
C ASP A 254 -7.48 47.11 -9.22
N SER A 255 -8.44 48.03 -9.08
CA SER A 255 -8.53 48.90 -7.90
C SER A 255 -8.98 48.15 -6.64
N LYS A 256 -9.69 47.02 -6.77
CA LYS A 256 -10.32 46.27 -5.66
C LYS A 256 -11.23 47.13 -4.76
N ILE A 257 -11.70 48.27 -5.27
CA ILE A 257 -12.60 49.18 -4.55
C ILE A 257 -14.02 48.88 -5.02
N GLU A 258 -14.93 48.62 -4.07
CA GLU A 258 -16.35 48.50 -4.38
C GLU A 258 -16.86 49.82 -4.97
N PRO A 259 -17.68 49.79 -6.03
CA PRO A 259 -18.19 51.01 -6.64
C PRO A 259 -19.01 51.78 -5.61
N GLN A 260 -18.53 52.95 -5.21
CA GLN A 260 -19.30 53.83 -4.35
C GLN A 260 -20.43 54.44 -5.18
N LEU A 261 -21.67 54.18 -4.76
CA LEU A 261 -22.84 54.83 -5.31
C LEU A 261 -22.82 56.30 -4.86
N GLY A 262 -22.38 57.17 -5.76
CA GLY A 262 -22.28 58.61 -5.56
C GLY A 262 -21.82 59.29 -6.85
N GLY A 263 -22.20 60.54 -7.05
CA GLY A 263 -21.72 61.35 -8.17
C GLY A 263 -20.62 62.30 -7.73
N GLU A 264 -19.55 62.43 -8.51
CA GLU A 264 -18.62 63.55 -8.36
C GLU A 264 -19.13 64.75 -9.17
N SER A 265 -19.24 65.91 -8.53
CA SER A 265 -19.53 67.17 -9.22
C SER A 265 -18.31 67.62 -10.01
N GLY A 266 -18.44 67.76 -11.33
CA GLY A 266 -17.36 68.23 -12.19
C GLY A 266 -17.88 68.75 -13.53
N VAL A 267 -17.07 69.56 -14.21
CA VAL A 267 -17.38 70.03 -15.57
C VAL A 267 -17.19 68.86 -16.53
N ARG A 268 -18.26 68.44 -17.19
CA ARG A 268 -18.26 67.35 -18.18
C ARG A 268 -18.86 67.86 -19.50
N THR A 269 -18.29 67.43 -20.62
CA THR A 269 -18.84 67.70 -21.94
C THR A 269 -19.84 66.62 -22.30
N ALA A 270 -21.11 66.96 -22.44
CA ALA A 270 -22.14 66.03 -22.88
C ALA A 270 -22.19 65.97 -24.42
N TYR A 271 -22.34 64.76 -24.97
CA TYR A 271 -22.50 64.51 -26.40
C TYR A 271 -23.79 63.73 -26.63
N PHE A 272 -24.66 64.26 -27.48
CA PHE A 272 -25.93 63.65 -27.84
C PHE A 272 -25.97 63.38 -29.34
N THR A 273 -26.46 62.21 -29.70
CA THR A 273 -26.60 61.75 -31.08
C THR A 273 -27.87 60.91 -31.13
N ASP A 274 -28.68 61.12 -32.17
CA ASP A 274 -29.94 60.44 -32.40
C ASP A 274 -30.03 60.01 -33.86
N ILE A 275 -30.82 58.98 -34.12
CA ILE A 275 -31.07 58.45 -35.45
C ILE A 275 -32.09 59.34 -36.14
N GLN A 276 -31.71 59.89 -37.31
CA GLN A 276 -32.62 60.67 -38.12
C GLN A 276 -33.83 59.82 -38.51
N SER A 277 -35.03 60.34 -38.23
CA SER A 277 -36.32 59.68 -38.52
C SER A 277 -36.62 58.43 -37.67
N PHE A 278 -36.22 58.38 -36.39
CA PHE A 278 -36.60 57.29 -35.48
C PHE A 278 -38.12 57.00 -35.46
N SER A 279 -38.96 58.05 -35.53
CA SER A 279 -40.42 57.96 -35.52
C SER A 279 -41.06 57.26 -36.73
N SER A 280 -40.31 56.96 -37.81
CA SER A 280 -40.84 56.20 -38.96
C SER A 280 -40.65 54.69 -38.87
N PHE A 281 -39.92 54.19 -37.86
CA PHE A 281 -39.62 52.76 -37.68
C PHE A 281 -40.42 52.08 -36.56
N SER A 282 -41.22 52.84 -35.80
CA SER A 282 -41.98 52.41 -34.62
C SER A 282 -43.46 52.18 -34.93
#